data_AF-A0A751SSG5-F1
#
_entry.id   AF-A0A751SSG5-F1
#
_cell.length_a   1.000
_cell.length_b   1.000
_cell.length_c   1.000
_cell.angle_alpha   90.00
_cell.angle_beta   90.00
_cell.angle_gamma   90.00
#
_symmetry.space_group_name_H-M   'P 1'
#
loop_
_entity.id
_entity.type
_entity.pdbx_description
1 polymer ?
#
loop_
_entity_poly.entity_id
_entity_poly.type
_entity_poly.pdbx_seq_one_letter_code
_entity_poly.pdbx_strand_id
1 'polypeptide(L)'
;MKSCFSDLPVKDGKSGTWKLDTFEITTDKALTLALRAECTGNTDEFIPPGRYRRLSNGWDVVMSNTPMEIRTCQDFIERATGRVLINGLGLGMVLHAILQKDDVTHVTVIEKEQDVINLVAASFATDLRVEIINADAM
;
A
#
# COMPACT_ATOMS: atom_id res chain seq x y z
N MET A 1 -19.03 3.57 3.64
CA MET A 1 -17.80 4.03 4.30
C MET A 1 -16.75 4.22 3.22
N LYS A 2 -16.11 5.39 3.11
CA LYS A 2 -14.89 5.48 2.30
C LYS A 2 -13.87 4.54 2.93
N SER A 3 -13.35 3.61 2.13
CA SER A 3 -12.35 2.65 2.57
C SER A 3 -11.08 3.41 2.99
N CYS A 4 -10.49 3.10 4.14
CA CYS A 4 -9.21 3.67 4.58
C CYS A 4 -8.07 3.44 3.56
N PHE A 5 -8.25 2.49 2.65
CA PHE A 5 -7.31 2.18 1.57
C PHE A 5 -7.41 3.14 0.37
N SER A 6 -8.51 3.88 0.21
CA SER A 6 -8.69 4.84 -0.89
C SER A 6 -8.02 6.18 -0.62
N ASP A 7 -7.98 6.60 0.65
CA ASP A 7 -7.49 7.91 1.09
C ASP A 7 -6.16 7.78 1.86
N LEU A 8 -5.17 7.09 1.27
CA LEU A 8 -3.86 6.94 1.90
C LEU A 8 -3.21 8.31 2.19
N PRO A 9 -2.58 8.49 3.37
CA PRO A 9 -2.05 9.79 3.82
C PRO A 9 -0.75 10.21 3.12
N VAL A 10 -0.32 9.47 2.09
CA VAL A 10 0.91 9.69 1.33
C VAL A 10 0.72 10.69 0.21
N LYS A 11 1.78 11.43 -0.13
CA LYS A 11 1.77 12.42 -1.21
C LYS A 11 2.51 11.88 -2.42
N ASP A 12 2.08 12.30 -3.60
CA ASP A 12 2.81 12.00 -4.83
C ASP A 12 4.22 12.62 -4.75
N GLY A 13 5.22 11.88 -5.22
CA GLY A 13 6.61 12.27 -5.07
C GLY A 13 7.58 11.33 -5.77
N LYS A 14 8.85 11.73 -5.77
CA LYS A 14 9.96 10.94 -6.32
C LYS A 14 11.17 11.03 -5.39
N SER A 15 11.85 9.91 -5.16
CA SER A 15 13.14 9.83 -4.46
C SER A 15 13.98 8.79 -5.20
N GLY A 16 15.17 9.17 -5.67
CA GLY A 16 16.00 8.28 -6.51
C GLY A 16 15.25 7.78 -7.75
N THR A 17 15.23 6.46 -7.94
CA THR A 17 14.47 5.77 -9.00
C THR A 17 13.02 5.47 -8.62
N TRP A 18 12.66 5.68 -7.35
CA TRP A 18 11.35 5.41 -6.80
C TRP A 18 10.38 6.56 -7.06
N LYS A 19 9.16 6.21 -7.45
CA LYS A 19 8.06 7.15 -7.69
C LYS A 19 6.80 6.66 -7.00
N LEU A 20 6.19 7.53 -6.22
CA LEU A 20 4.83 7.36 -5.70
C LEU A 20 3.92 8.30 -6.47
N ASP A 21 2.93 7.78 -7.18
CA ASP A 21 1.96 8.60 -7.90
C ASP A 21 0.55 8.04 -7.87
N THR A 22 -0.39 8.94 -8.14
CA THR A 22 -1.80 8.58 -8.31
C THR A 22 -2.09 8.23 -9.77
N PHE A 23 -2.82 7.14 -10.00
CA PHE A 23 -3.32 6.76 -11.32
C PHE A 23 -4.82 6.49 -11.27
N GLU A 24 -5.46 6.54 -12.44
CA GLU A 24 -6.90 6.34 -12.58
C GLU A 24 -7.18 5.13 -13.46
N ILE A 25 -8.13 4.29 -13.00
CA ILE A 25 -8.75 3.27 -13.82
C ILE A 25 -10.07 3.84 -14.34
N THR A 26 -10.14 4.05 -15.65
CA THR A 26 -11.35 4.50 -16.33
C THR A 26 -12.34 3.35 -16.50
N THR A 27 -13.60 3.66 -16.79
CA THR A 27 -14.64 2.66 -17.09
C THR A 27 -14.23 1.74 -18.24
N ASP A 28 -13.69 2.30 -19.33
CA ASP A 28 -13.26 1.51 -20.49
C ASP A 28 -12.09 0.58 -20.15
N LYS A 29 -11.16 1.06 -19.31
CA LYS A 29 -10.03 0.25 -18.84
C LYS A 29 -10.52 -0.88 -17.94
N ALA A 30 -11.43 -0.60 -17.01
CA ALA A 30 -12.03 -1.60 -16.14
C ALA A 30 -12.80 -2.67 -16.94
N LEU A 31 -13.54 -2.27 -17.97
CA LEU A 31 -14.22 -3.21 -18.87
C LEU A 31 -13.23 -4.13 -19.57
N THR A 32 -12.12 -3.57 -20.08
CA THR A 32 -11.05 -4.37 -20.70
C THR A 32 -10.43 -5.37 -19.73
N LEU A 33 -10.22 -4.96 -18.47
CA LEU A 33 -9.70 -5.83 -17.41
C LEU A 33 -10.71 -6.91 -17.02
N ALA A 34 -12.00 -6.61 -17.00
CA ALA A 34 -13.06 -7.58 -16.74
C ALA A 34 -13.11 -8.67 -17.82
N LEU A 35 -13.09 -8.29 -19.10
CA LEU A 35 -13.04 -9.24 -20.22
C LEU A 35 -11.79 -10.13 -20.16
N ARG A 36 -10.65 -9.54 -19.77
CA ARG A 36 -9.41 -10.30 -19.59
C ARG A 36 -9.53 -11.30 -18.44
N ALA A 37 -10.05 -10.89 -17.29
CA ALA A 37 -10.28 -11.74 -16.13
C ALA A 37 -11.20 -12.92 -16.47
N GLU A 38 -12.24 -12.71 -17.29
CA GLU A 38 -13.11 -13.78 -17.78
C GLU A 38 -12.35 -14.76 -18.70
N CYS A 39 -11.56 -14.23 -19.65
CA CYS A 39 -10.77 -15.05 -20.57
C CYS A 39 -9.67 -15.87 -19.86
N THR A 40 -9.04 -15.32 -18.82
CA THR A 40 -7.98 -16.01 -18.07
C THR A 40 -8.52 -16.85 -16.91
N GLY A 41 -9.78 -16.66 -16.53
CA GLY A 41 -10.37 -17.23 -15.31
C GLY A 41 -9.80 -16.62 -14.02
N ASN A 42 -9.01 -15.54 -14.13
CA ASN A 42 -8.35 -14.89 -12.99
C ASN A 42 -9.08 -13.60 -12.61
N THR A 43 -9.98 -13.68 -11.63
CA THR A 43 -10.77 -12.54 -11.15
C THR A 43 -9.92 -11.43 -10.51
N ASP A 44 -8.69 -11.73 -10.10
CA ASP A 44 -7.78 -10.75 -9.51
C ASP A 44 -7.24 -9.73 -10.52
N GLU A 45 -7.37 -10.01 -11.82
CA GLU A 45 -7.00 -9.05 -12.88
C GLU A 45 -8.02 -7.92 -13.02
N PHE A 46 -9.24 -8.08 -12.49
CA PHE A 46 -10.24 -7.03 -12.51
C PHE A 46 -9.94 -5.94 -11.47
N ILE A 47 -9.83 -4.70 -11.96
CA ILE A 47 -9.73 -3.51 -11.12
C ILE A 47 -10.91 -2.60 -11.48
N PRO A 48 -11.77 -2.24 -10.50
CA PRO A 48 -12.91 -1.38 -10.76
C PRO A 48 -12.46 0.05 -11.10
N PRO A 49 -13.33 0.86 -11.73
CA PRO A 49 -13.03 2.26 -11.98
C PRO A 49 -12.76 3.01 -10.67
N GLY A 50 -11.74 3.86 -10.67
CA GLY A 50 -11.37 4.59 -9.46
C GLY A 50 -9.97 5.19 -9.50
N ARG A 51 -9.62 5.89 -8.43
CA ARG A 51 -8.30 6.47 -8.21
C ARG A 51 -7.50 5.59 -7.26
N TYR A 52 -6.27 5.31 -7.65
CA TYR A 52 -5.37 4.39 -6.97
C TYR A 52 -3.99 5.04 -6.80
N ARG A 53 -3.22 4.54 -5.85
CA ARG A 53 -1.81 4.88 -5.65
C ARG A 53 -0.96 3.72 -6.14
N ARG A 54 0.18 4.04 -6.72
CA ARG A 54 1.23 3.06 -7.04
C ARG A 54 2.58 3.55 -6.58
N LEU A 55 3.43 2.58 -6.25
CA LEU A 55 4.85 2.74 -6.02
C LEU A 55 5.58 2.02 -7.15
N SER A 56 6.42 2.76 -7.88
CA SER A 56 7.18 2.23 -9.01
C SER A 56 8.67 2.45 -8.78
N ASN A 57 9.49 1.53 -9.26
CA ASN A 57 10.94 1.67 -9.32
C ASN A 57 11.37 1.65 -10.79
N GLY A 58 11.74 2.81 -11.33
CA GLY A 58 11.98 2.96 -12.77
C GLY A 58 10.69 2.73 -13.58
N TRP A 59 10.66 1.67 -14.39
CA TRP A 59 9.53 1.31 -15.25
C TRP A 59 8.61 0.25 -14.62
N ASP A 60 9.05 -0.37 -13.54
CA ASP A 60 8.36 -1.47 -12.90
C ASP A 60 7.43 -0.94 -11.80
N VAL A 61 6.15 -1.33 -11.87
CA VAL A 61 5.21 -1.11 -10.78
C VAL A 61 5.48 -2.19 -9.74
N VAL A 62 5.95 -1.78 -8.56
CA VAL A 62 6.31 -2.68 -7.47
C VAL A 62 5.10 -2.99 -6.59
N MET A 63 4.24 -1.99 -6.36
CA MET A 63 3.05 -2.14 -5.53
C MET A 63 1.99 -1.09 -5.90
N SER A 64 0.73 -1.39 -5.66
CA SER A 64 -0.40 -0.46 -5.69
C SER A 64 -1.35 -0.68 -4.50
N ASN A 65 -2.45 0.07 -4.43
CA ASN A 65 -3.54 -0.16 -3.50
C ASN A 65 -4.77 -0.76 -4.23
N THR A 66 -4.55 -1.65 -5.20
CA THR A 66 -5.64 -2.28 -5.94
C THR A 66 -6.43 -3.22 -5.03
N PRO A 67 -7.69 -3.58 -5.37
CA PRO A 67 -8.50 -4.44 -4.51
C PRO A 67 -7.87 -5.81 -4.23
N MET A 68 -7.13 -6.38 -5.19
CA MET A 68 -6.41 -7.64 -4.97
C MET A 68 -5.37 -7.48 -3.85
N GLU A 69 -4.52 -6.45 -3.91
CA GLU A 69 -3.49 -6.20 -2.89
C GLU A 69 -4.08 -5.90 -1.51
N ILE A 70 -5.22 -5.21 -1.46
CA ILE A 70 -5.94 -5.00 -0.20
C ILE A 70 -6.44 -6.33 0.36
N ARG A 71 -7.07 -7.17 -0.47
CA ARG A 71 -7.61 -8.47 -0.04
C ARG A 71 -6.52 -9.40 0.48
N THR A 72 -5.37 -9.45 -0.18
CA THR A 72 -4.27 -10.33 0.24
C THR A 72 -3.64 -9.91 1.57
N CYS A 73 -3.71 -8.63 1.93
CA CYS A 73 -3.28 -8.13 3.24
C CYS A 73 -4.36 -8.21 4.34
N GLN A 74 -5.62 -8.52 4.00
CA GLN A 74 -6.75 -8.36 4.91
C GLN A 74 -6.64 -9.26 6.15
N ASP A 75 -6.30 -10.54 6.00
CA ASP A 75 -6.15 -11.47 7.13
C ASP A 75 -5.05 -11.01 8.12
N PHE A 76 -3.95 -10.44 7.60
CA PHE A 76 -2.90 -9.85 8.44
C PHE A 76 -3.40 -8.64 9.23
N ILE A 77 -4.11 -7.71 8.58
CA ILE A 77 -4.66 -6.50 9.21
C ILE A 77 -5.69 -6.88 10.29
N GLU A 78 -6.53 -7.87 10.03
CA GLU A 78 -7.55 -8.35 10.97
C GLU A 78 -6.91 -8.95 12.24
N ARG A 79 -5.82 -9.72 12.08
CA ARG A 79 -5.12 -10.36 13.20
C ARG A 79 -4.15 -9.44 13.96
N ALA A 80 -3.71 -8.35 13.34
CA ALA A 80 -2.75 -7.43 13.93
C ALA A 80 -3.29 -6.80 15.24
N THR A 81 -2.65 -7.08 16.37
CA THR A 81 -3.00 -6.57 17.70
C THR A 81 -1.74 -6.42 18.55
N GLY A 82 -1.76 -5.56 19.56
CA GLY A 82 -0.62 -5.35 20.47
C GLY A 82 0.59 -4.76 19.75
N ARG A 83 1.67 -5.54 19.62
CA ARG A 83 2.92 -5.12 18.96
C ARG A 83 3.04 -5.82 17.62
N VAL A 84 3.16 -5.05 16.54
CA VAL A 84 3.14 -5.56 15.17
C VAL A 84 4.48 -5.28 14.50
N LEU A 85 5.00 -6.26 13.77
CA LEU A 85 6.15 -6.10 12.88
C LEU A 85 5.67 -6.12 11.43
N ILE A 86 6.13 -5.18 10.62
CA ILE A 86 5.87 -5.11 9.18
C ILE A 86 7.22 -5.12 8.46
N ASN A 87 7.40 -6.09 7.55
CA ASN A 87 8.56 -6.14 6.67
C ASN A 87 8.18 -5.53 5.31
N GLY A 88 8.78 -4.39 4.99
CA GLY A 88 8.44 -3.55 3.84
C GLY A 88 7.42 -2.47 4.18
N LEU A 89 7.81 -1.20 4.02
CA LEU A 89 6.92 -0.06 4.21
C LEU A 89 5.98 0.08 3.01
N GLY A 90 6.48 -0.12 1.79
CA GLY A 90 5.71 -0.02 0.55
C GLY A 90 4.96 1.32 0.45
N LEU A 91 3.66 1.28 0.16
CA LEU A 91 2.79 2.48 0.14
C LEU A 91 2.33 2.93 1.54
N GLY A 92 2.73 2.24 2.61
CA GLY A 92 2.20 2.45 3.96
C GLY A 92 0.74 2.02 4.11
N MET A 93 0.18 1.25 3.16
CA MET A 93 -1.22 0.84 3.13
C MET A 93 -1.61 0.01 4.37
N VAL A 94 -0.81 -1.02 4.65
CA VAL A 94 -1.03 -1.91 5.80
C VAL A 94 -0.81 -1.18 7.12
N LEU A 95 0.28 -0.39 7.21
CA LEU A 95 0.56 0.45 8.37
C LEU A 95 -0.61 1.40 8.66
N HIS A 96 -1.10 2.12 7.64
CA HIS A 96 -2.22 3.04 7.80
C HIS A 96 -3.48 2.36 8.34
N ALA A 97 -3.81 1.18 7.83
CA ALA A 97 -4.98 0.42 8.26
C ALA A 97 -4.84 -0.11 9.70
N ILE A 98 -3.68 -0.65 10.06
CA ILE A 98 -3.41 -1.19 11.40
C ILE A 98 -3.43 -0.08 12.45
N LEU A 99 -2.96 1.13 12.11
CA LEU A 99 -3.01 2.28 13.03
C LEU A 99 -4.44 2.77 13.33
N GLN A 100 -5.45 2.33 12.57
CA GLN A 100 -6.86 2.61 12.89
C GLN A 100 -7.41 1.70 14.00
N LYS A 101 -6.64 0.70 14.45
CA LYS A 101 -7.07 -0.24 15.48
C LYS A 101 -6.61 0.24 16.85
N ASP A 102 -7.55 0.31 17.80
CA ASP A 102 -7.28 0.77 19.17
C ASP A 102 -6.45 -0.24 19.98
N ASP A 103 -6.50 -1.53 19.61
CA ASP A 103 -5.78 -2.60 20.28
C ASP A 103 -4.32 -2.75 19.81
N VAL A 104 -3.89 -1.95 18.83
CA VAL A 104 -2.49 -1.87 18.39
C VAL A 104 -1.75 -0.81 19.19
N THR A 105 -0.76 -1.28 19.94
CA THR A 105 0.06 -0.48 20.87
C THR A 105 1.37 0.01 20.26
N HIS A 106 1.94 -0.72 19.30
CA HIS A 106 3.22 -0.38 18.67
C HIS A 106 3.38 -1.09 17.32
N VAL A 107 3.99 -0.42 16.35
CA VAL A 107 4.29 -0.98 15.04
C VAL A 107 5.74 -0.67 14.68
N THR A 108 6.54 -1.71 14.48
CA THR A 108 7.89 -1.60 13.91
C THR A 108 7.82 -1.94 12.42
N VAL A 109 8.34 -1.06 11.58
CA VAL A 109 8.44 -1.27 10.13
C VAL A 109 9.90 -1.35 9.73
N ILE A 110 10.29 -2.43 9.07
CA ILE A 110 11.62 -2.61 8.49
C ILE A 110 11.52 -2.33 6.99
N GLU A 111 12.21 -1.30 6.51
CA GLU A 111 12.25 -0.96 5.08
C GLU A 111 13.69 -0.83 4.62
N LYS A 112 14.06 -1.55 3.57
CA LYS A 112 15.42 -1.58 3.04
C LYS A 112 15.74 -0.33 2.23
N GLU A 113 14.75 0.18 1.52
CA GLU A 113 14.93 1.24 0.53
C GLU A 113 14.72 2.62 1.17
N GLN A 114 15.82 3.34 1.39
CA GLN A 114 15.78 4.69 1.99
C GLN A 114 14.91 5.66 1.16
N ASP A 115 14.88 5.49 -0.17
CA ASP A 115 14.03 6.29 -1.05
C ASP A 115 12.54 6.05 -0.82
N VAL A 116 12.13 4.82 -0.46
CA VAL A 116 10.74 4.52 -0.08
C VAL A 116 10.39 5.17 1.25
N ILE A 117 11.31 5.11 2.23
CA ILE A 117 11.16 5.80 3.51
C ILE A 117 10.96 7.30 3.30
N ASN A 118 11.77 7.94 2.46
CA ASN A 118 11.68 9.37 2.15
C ASN A 118 10.30 9.77 1.59
N LEU A 119 9.66 8.87 0.82
CA LEU A 119 8.36 9.12 0.20
C LEU A 119 7.18 8.93 1.17
N VAL A 120 7.31 8.02 2.14
CA VAL A 120 6.17 7.48 2.89
C VAL A 120 6.22 7.78 4.38
N ALA A 121 7.40 7.77 5.01
CA ALA A 121 7.53 7.85 6.47
C ALA A 121 6.99 9.15 7.07
N ALA A 122 7.12 10.28 6.34
CA ALA A 122 6.62 11.58 6.79
C ALA A 122 5.11 11.58 7.09
N SER A 123 4.33 10.72 6.42
CA SER A 123 2.89 10.57 6.66
C SER A 123 2.55 9.91 8.00
N PHE A 124 3.51 9.27 8.66
CA PHE A 124 3.33 8.55 9.92
C PHE A 124 4.17 9.14 11.07
N ALA A 125 4.95 10.19 10.82
CA ALA A 125 5.91 10.75 11.77
C ALA A 125 5.28 11.29 13.07
N THR A 126 3.98 11.59 13.08
CA THR A 126 3.26 12.09 14.25
C THR A 126 2.66 10.99 15.12
N ASP A 127 2.60 9.74 14.65
CA ASP A 127 2.05 8.64 15.42
C ASP A 127 3.16 7.99 16.26
N LEU A 128 3.11 8.22 17.57
CA LEU A 128 4.13 7.75 18.53
C LEU A 128 4.21 6.21 18.63
N ARG A 129 3.23 5.48 18.08
CA ARG A 129 3.25 4.02 18.04
C ARG A 129 4.16 3.48 16.95
N VAL A 130 4.60 4.32 16.00
CA VAL A 130 5.30 3.90 14.79
C VAL A 130 6.80 4.08 14.94
N GLU A 131 7.54 3.00 14.67
CA GLU A 131 8.99 3.01 14.49
C GLU A 131 9.32 2.49 13.09
N ILE A 132 10.06 3.26 12.30
CA ILE A 132 10.51 2.86 10.96
C ILE A 132 12.04 2.77 10.98
N ILE A 133 12.56 1.59 10.65
CA ILE A 133 13.98 1.28 10.67
C ILE A 133 14.45 1.01 9.25
N ASN A 134 15.50 1.71 8.81
CA ASN A 134 16.13 1.43 7.52
C ASN A 134 17.09 0.23 7.66
N ALA A 135 16.61 -0.96 7.30
CA ALA A 135 17.39 -2.19 7.38
C ALA A 135 16.85 -3.25 6.40
N ASP A 136 17.67 -4.29 6.17
CA ASP A 136 17.21 -5.51 5.50
C ASP A 136 16.54 -6.41 6.56
N ALA A 137 15.39 -6.99 6.20
CA ALA A 137 14.62 -7.88 7.09
C ALA A 137 15.00 -9.36 6.91
N MET A 138 15.92 -9.67 5.98
CA MET A 138 16.38 -11.03 5.63
C MET A 138 17.83 -11.29 6.04
#